data_AF-A0A8T9BGN0-F1
#
_entry.id   AF-A0A8T9BGN0-F1
#
_cell.length_a   1.000
_cell.length_b   1.000
_cell.length_c   1.000
_cell.angle_alpha   90.00
_cell.angle_beta   90.00
_cell.angle_gamma   90.00
#
_symmetry.space_group_name_H-M   'P 1'
#
loop_
_entity.id
_entity.type
_entity.pdbx_description
1 polymer ?
#
loop_
_entity_poly.entity_id
_entity_poly.type
_entity_poly.pdbx_seq_one_letter_code
_entity_poly.pdbx_strand_id
1 'polypeptide(L)'
;MNAITQAIVNNSTLEITRIKITDATKTSFLMSLECKVENTGPISATMTPMTLSMSGNAGCFGTLTLPEIKTSSSGTTITVTEQRIEIVDMDAFVAFNKSIICDDSLTLHLTHGTTTIKALFLTTKTTYQKSVHLKGMSGPITTMLSTTSTATSPPFTTSPSPTSPSPTSSPHTFTNTMRALNPSPLEIDLGTLHQELRNARGETIATQKGRVYFGRGETTYVMRGEVTGVEVGEGEVRVLGVGVEEDNWNNLTMVHSNTATTVTEEFVALCKAGGKA
;
A
#
# COMPACT_ATOMS: atom_id res chain seq x y z
N MET A 1 24.44 7.53 -35.21
CA MET A 1 24.26 6.34 -34.35
C MET A 1 23.56 6.69 -33.03
N ASN A 2 23.99 7.76 -32.34
CA ASN A 2 23.37 8.17 -31.07
C ASN A 2 21.85 8.44 -31.17
N ALA A 3 21.39 9.10 -32.24
CA ALA A 3 19.96 9.38 -32.46
C ALA A 3 19.09 8.11 -32.62
N ILE A 4 19.60 7.05 -33.24
CA ILE A 4 18.85 5.79 -33.42
C ILE A 4 18.76 5.04 -32.09
N THR A 5 19.88 4.91 -31.38
CA THR A 5 19.91 4.31 -30.04
C THR A 5 18.98 5.06 -29.08
N GLN A 6 19.03 6.39 -29.09
CA GLN A 6 18.13 7.22 -28.29
C GLN A 6 16.67 7.04 -28.71
N ALA A 7 16.35 6.93 -30.00
CA ALA A 7 14.99 6.68 -30.47
C ALA A 7 14.46 5.31 -30.00
N ILE A 8 15.29 4.26 -30.02
CA ILE A 8 14.93 2.93 -29.49
C ILE A 8 14.70 3.01 -27.98
N VAL A 9 15.58 3.67 -27.23
CA VAL A 9 15.41 3.86 -25.79
C VAL A 9 14.14 4.65 -25.48
N ASN A 10 13.81 5.68 -26.27
CA ASN A 10 12.59 6.46 -26.05
C ASN A 10 11.34 5.63 -26.34
N ASN A 11 11.34 4.86 -27.43
CA ASN A 11 10.19 4.09 -27.90
C ASN A 11 10.02 2.71 -27.24
N SER A 12 10.99 2.24 -26.44
CA SER A 12 10.85 1.01 -25.67
C SER A 12 9.72 1.13 -24.65
N THR A 13 9.14 0.02 -24.22
CA THR A 13 8.13 0.00 -23.15
C THR A 13 8.76 -0.45 -21.85
N LEU A 14 8.24 0.06 -20.74
CA LEU A 14 8.58 -0.40 -19.39
C LEU A 14 7.26 -0.61 -18.65
N GLU A 15 6.92 -1.86 -18.38
CA GLU A 15 5.76 -2.26 -17.60
C GLU A 15 6.23 -2.70 -16.22
N ILE A 16 5.68 -2.10 -15.16
CA ILE A 16 5.93 -2.55 -13.80
C ILE A 16 4.90 -3.61 -13.44
N THR A 17 5.36 -4.84 -13.25
CA THR A 17 4.51 -5.98 -12.91
C THR A 17 4.36 -6.16 -11.41
N ARG A 18 5.34 -5.70 -10.63
CA ARG A 18 5.33 -5.79 -9.17
C ARG A 18 6.22 -4.73 -8.52
N ILE A 19 5.71 -4.08 -7.49
CA ILE A 19 6.48 -3.27 -6.53
C ILE A 19 6.19 -3.87 -5.16
N LYS A 20 7.21 -4.19 -4.37
CA LYS A 20 7.05 -4.63 -2.99
C LYS A 20 7.80 -3.69 -2.06
N ILE A 21 7.09 -3.14 -1.09
CA ILE A 21 7.63 -2.24 -0.07
C ILE A 21 7.60 -2.95 1.29
N THR A 22 8.74 -2.97 1.95
CA THR A 22 8.93 -3.53 3.30
C THR A 22 9.87 -2.66 4.13
N ASP A 23 9.97 -2.94 5.43
CA ASP A 23 10.91 -2.23 6.34
C ASP A 23 10.78 -0.71 6.25
N ALA A 24 9.54 -0.22 6.33
CA ALA A 24 9.24 1.20 6.33
C ALA A 24 9.79 1.87 7.60
N THR A 25 10.58 2.92 7.41
CA THR A 25 11.08 3.80 8.48
C THR A 25 10.48 5.20 8.30
N LYS A 26 10.99 6.22 9.00
CA LYS A 26 10.57 7.60 8.77
C LYS A 26 11.03 8.18 7.44
N THR A 27 12.19 7.75 6.93
CA THR A 27 12.86 8.41 5.80
C THR A 27 13.29 7.44 4.70
N SER A 28 13.01 6.15 4.85
CA SER A 28 13.41 5.13 3.88
C SER A 28 12.55 3.87 3.99
N PHE A 29 12.69 3.01 3.00
CA PHE A 29 12.09 1.68 2.95
C PHE A 29 12.92 0.75 2.05
N LEU A 30 12.69 -0.56 2.14
CA LEU A 30 13.20 -1.52 1.18
C LEU A 30 12.19 -1.72 0.05
N MET A 31 12.67 -1.64 -1.19
CA MET A 31 11.88 -1.84 -2.39
C MET A 31 12.41 -3.01 -3.20
N SER A 32 11.52 -3.93 -3.56
CA SER A 32 11.74 -4.89 -4.63
C SER A 32 10.86 -4.51 -5.82
N LEU A 33 11.41 -4.56 -7.02
CA LEU A 33 10.76 -4.15 -8.26
C LEU A 33 10.95 -5.25 -9.30
N GLU A 34 9.85 -5.66 -9.93
CA GLU A 34 9.87 -6.46 -11.14
C GLU A 34 9.24 -5.65 -12.27
N CYS A 35 9.94 -5.58 -13.40
CA CYS A 35 9.45 -4.90 -14.57
C CYS A 35 9.83 -5.63 -15.85
N LYS A 36 8.98 -5.48 -16.87
CA LYS A 36 9.18 -6.03 -18.21
C LYS A 36 9.50 -4.89 -19.16
N VAL A 37 10.59 -5.04 -19.88
CA VAL A 37 10.99 -4.11 -20.94
C VAL A 37 10.81 -4.79 -22.28
N GLU A 38 10.13 -4.12 -23.21
CA GLU A 38 9.94 -4.59 -24.58
C GLU A 38 10.29 -3.48 -25.58
N ASN A 39 10.21 -3.80 -26.88
CA ASN A 39 10.50 -2.87 -27.96
C ASN A 39 11.91 -2.27 -27.90
N THR A 40 12.89 -3.05 -27.42
CA THR A 40 14.31 -2.66 -27.30
C THR A 40 15.09 -2.81 -28.61
N GLY A 41 14.38 -3.00 -29.73
CA GLY A 41 14.95 -3.24 -31.04
C GLY A 41 15.28 -4.71 -31.33
N PRO A 42 15.68 -5.03 -32.57
CA PRO A 42 15.89 -6.40 -33.03
C PRO A 42 17.22 -7.03 -32.56
N ILE A 43 18.10 -6.24 -31.94
CA ILE A 43 19.46 -6.63 -31.58
C ILE A 43 19.59 -6.59 -30.06
N SER A 44 20.06 -7.70 -29.46
CA SER A 44 20.36 -7.75 -28.04
C SER A 44 21.43 -6.73 -27.66
N ALA A 45 21.20 -6.02 -26.56
CA ALA A 45 22.09 -4.99 -26.06
C ALA A 45 22.26 -5.06 -24.55
N THR A 46 23.46 -4.72 -24.07
CA THR A 46 23.74 -4.56 -22.65
C THR A 46 23.69 -3.09 -22.28
N MET A 47 22.88 -2.73 -21.29
CA MET A 47 22.84 -1.42 -20.67
C MET A 47 23.60 -1.48 -19.35
N THR A 48 24.57 -0.58 -19.14
CA THR A 48 25.27 -0.49 -17.85
C THR A 48 24.30 -0.11 -16.72
N PRO A 49 24.60 -0.47 -15.47
CA PRO A 49 23.83 -0.01 -14.30
C PRO A 49 23.66 1.51 -14.32
N MET A 50 22.52 1.98 -13.80
CA MET A 50 22.20 3.40 -13.75
C MET A 50 21.31 3.74 -12.57
N THR A 51 21.41 4.98 -12.10
CA THR A 51 20.51 5.54 -11.09
C THR A 51 19.52 6.50 -11.74
N LEU A 52 18.27 6.41 -11.31
CA LEU A 52 17.11 7.14 -11.82
C LEU A 52 16.50 7.95 -10.68
N SER A 53 16.01 9.15 -10.98
CA SER A 53 15.09 9.87 -10.12
C SER A 53 13.69 9.28 -10.27
N MET A 54 13.01 9.00 -9.16
CA MET A 54 11.61 8.60 -9.13
C MET A 54 10.75 9.80 -8.77
N SER A 55 9.82 10.17 -9.65
CA SER A 55 8.94 11.32 -9.45
C SER A 55 7.48 10.98 -9.69
N GLY A 56 6.62 11.52 -8.81
CA GLY A 56 5.17 11.48 -8.94
C GLY A 56 4.60 12.80 -9.44
N ASN A 57 3.32 13.03 -9.18
CA ASN A 57 2.62 14.29 -9.49
C ASN A 57 3.17 15.51 -8.73
N ALA A 58 3.72 15.32 -7.54
CA ALA A 58 4.21 16.39 -6.68
C ALA A 58 5.75 16.59 -6.73
N GLY A 59 6.46 15.83 -7.56
CA GLY A 59 7.93 15.95 -7.70
C GLY A 59 8.70 14.67 -7.41
N CYS A 60 10.02 14.81 -7.28
CA CYS A 60 10.95 13.71 -7.05
C CYS A 60 10.93 13.30 -5.58
N PHE A 61 10.64 12.03 -5.31
CA PHE A 61 10.53 11.50 -3.94
C PHE A 61 11.61 10.50 -3.57
N GLY A 62 12.41 10.01 -4.52
CA GLY A 62 13.51 9.10 -4.24
C GLY A 62 14.36 8.78 -5.46
N THR A 63 15.32 7.87 -5.29
CA THR A 63 16.16 7.37 -6.38
C THR A 63 16.11 5.85 -6.47
N LEU A 64 16.20 5.31 -7.69
CA LEU A 64 16.20 3.88 -7.97
C LEU A 64 17.43 3.54 -8.78
N THR A 65 18.19 2.55 -8.35
CA THR A 65 19.31 2.02 -9.13
C THR A 65 18.89 0.75 -9.85
N LEU A 66 18.93 0.77 -11.18
CA LEU A 66 18.75 -0.42 -12.00
C LEU A 66 20.09 -1.14 -12.20
N PRO A 67 20.10 -2.49 -12.16
CA PRO A 67 21.30 -3.27 -12.40
C PRO A 67 21.72 -3.21 -13.89
N GLU A 68 22.76 -3.96 -14.26
CA GLU A 68 23.05 -4.19 -15.67
C GLU A 68 21.85 -4.91 -16.31
N ILE A 69 21.38 -4.39 -17.44
CA ILE A 69 20.21 -4.95 -18.15
C ILE A 69 20.69 -5.51 -19.48
N LYS A 70 20.39 -6.78 -19.73
CA LYS A 70 20.65 -7.44 -21.01
C LYS A 70 19.35 -7.60 -21.77
N THR A 71 19.13 -6.73 -22.74
CA THR A 71 17.92 -6.71 -23.56
C THR A 71 17.96 -7.80 -24.63
N SER A 72 16.78 -8.27 -25.06
CA SER A 72 16.62 -9.21 -26.17
C SER A 72 15.46 -8.80 -27.07
N SER A 73 15.39 -9.34 -28.29
CA SER A 73 14.31 -9.04 -29.23
C SER A 73 12.92 -9.49 -28.76
N SER A 74 12.84 -10.42 -27.80
CA SER A 74 11.58 -10.88 -27.19
C SER A 74 11.22 -10.14 -25.90
N GLY A 75 11.94 -9.08 -25.56
CA GLY A 75 11.82 -8.37 -24.29
C GLY A 75 12.71 -8.96 -23.18
N THR A 76 12.68 -8.34 -22.01
CA THR A 76 13.55 -8.67 -20.87
C THR A 76 12.89 -8.31 -19.56
N THR A 77 12.97 -9.20 -18.58
CA THR A 77 12.57 -8.91 -17.20
C THR A 77 13.74 -8.32 -16.44
N ILE A 78 13.48 -7.25 -15.71
CA ILE A 78 14.42 -6.61 -14.80
C ILE A 78 13.89 -6.83 -13.38
N THR A 79 14.79 -7.27 -12.50
CA THR A 79 14.49 -7.48 -11.09
C THR A 79 15.46 -6.67 -10.24
N VAL A 80 14.90 -5.86 -9.34
CA VAL A 80 15.61 -5.21 -8.24
C VAL A 80 15.10 -5.84 -6.96
N THR A 81 16.00 -6.28 -6.10
CA THR A 81 15.64 -6.98 -4.85
C THR A 81 16.12 -6.17 -3.66
N GLU A 82 15.19 -5.85 -2.75
CA GLU A 82 15.47 -5.26 -1.43
C GLU A 82 16.42 -4.05 -1.49
N GLN A 83 16.24 -3.19 -2.48
CA GLN A 83 17.02 -1.97 -2.58
C GLN A 83 16.48 -0.95 -1.57
N ARG A 84 17.37 -0.40 -0.74
CA ARG A 84 17.01 0.70 0.14
C ARG A 84 16.75 1.97 -0.68
N ILE A 85 15.55 2.51 -0.53
CA ILE A 85 15.15 3.80 -1.11
C ILE A 85 15.15 4.82 0.01
N GLU A 86 15.94 5.87 -0.15
CA GLU A 86 15.88 7.06 0.69
C GLU A 86 14.82 8.04 0.14
N ILE A 87 13.98 8.54 1.02
CA ILE A 87 12.95 9.53 0.72
C ILE A 87 13.61 10.90 0.73
N VAL A 88 13.73 11.52 -0.46
CA VAL A 88 14.40 12.82 -0.60
C VAL A 88 13.47 14.01 -0.39
N ASP A 89 12.17 13.78 -0.57
CA ASP A 89 11.10 14.75 -0.36
C ASP A 89 9.87 14.00 0.16
N MET A 90 9.54 14.25 1.44
CA MET A 90 8.44 13.56 2.11
C MET A 90 7.07 14.00 1.58
N ASP A 91 6.90 15.27 1.24
CA ASP A 91 5.62 15.78 0.74
C ASP A 91 5.33 15.19 -0.65
N ALA A 92 6.35 15.13 -1.52
CA ALA A 92 6.24 14.46 -2.80
C ALA A 92 5.96 12.96 -2.67
N PHE A 93 6.59 12.30 -1.69
CA PHE A 93 6.37 10.89 -1.41
C PHE A 93 4.96 10.60 -0.87
N VAL A 94 4.46 11.40 0.06
CA VAL A 94 3.10 11.28 0.60
C VAL A 94 2.07 11.54 -0.49
N ALA A 95 2.28 12.53 -1.35
CA ALA A 95 1.41 12.79 -2.50
C ALA A 95 1.39 11.62 -3.50
N PHE A 96 2.53 11.00 -3.77
CA PHE A 96 2.59 9.78 -4.60
C PHE A 96 1.83 8.62 -3.97
N ASN A 97 2.03 8.36 -2.68
CA ASN A 97 1.31 7.30 -1.95
C ASN A 97 -0.20 7.55 -1.90
N LYS A 98 -0.62 8.80 -1.68
CA LYS A 98 -2.02 9.18 -1.76
C LYS A 98 -2.61 8.87 -3.13
N SER A 99 -1.88 9.19 -4.21
CA SER A 99 -2.33 8.93 -5.59
C SER A 99 -2.49 7.43 -5.86
N ILE A 100 -1.54 6.59 -5.43
CA ILE A 100 -1.68 5.13 -5.63
C ILE A 100 -2.80 4.52 -4.77
N ILE A 101 -3.13 5.11 -3.62
CA ILE A 101 -4.23 4.65 -2.77
C ILE A 101 -5.60 5.09 -3.31
N CYS A 102 -5.73 6.36 -3.70
CA CYS A 102 -7.02 6.99 -3.96
C CYS A 102 -7.40 7.02 -5.44
N ASP A 103 -6.44 7.07 -6.36
CA ASP A 103 -6.71 7.24 -7.78
C ASP A 103 -6.80 5.89 -8.50
N ASP A 104 -7.47 5.85 -9.65
CA ASP A 104 -7.56 4.66 -10.51
C ASP A 104 -6.25 4.36 -11.22
N SER A 105 -5.48 5.41 -11.50
CA SER A 105 -4.19 5.32 -12.19
C SER A 105 -3.32 6.53 -11.86
N LEU A 106 -2.02 6.33 -11.96
CA LEU A 106 -1.01 7.38 -11.77
C LEU A 106 0.17 7.15 -12.72
N THR A 107 1.02 8.16 -12.87
CA THR A 107 2.26 8.04 -13.65
C THR A 107 3.47 8.18 -12.74
N LEU A 108 4.34 7.19 -12.78
CA LEU A 108 5.67 7.23 -12.19
C LEU A 108 6.68 7.66 -13.26
N HIS A 109 7.34 8.78 -13.04
CA HIS A 109 8.41 9.24 -13.92
C HIS A 109 9.76 8.75 -13.40
N LEU A 110 10.47 8.01 -14.25
CA LEU A 110 11.86 7.62 -14.07
C LEU A 110 12.71 8.52 -14.96
N THR A 111 13.47 9.43 -14.37
CA THR A 111 14.20 10.47 -15.11
C THR A 111 15.66 10.55 -14.69
N HIS A 112 16.44 11.38 -15.39
CA HIS A 112 17.86 11.63 -15.15
C HIS A 112 18.77 10.39 -15.23
N GLY A 113 18.28 9.30 -15.83
CA GLY A 113 19.08 8.11 -16.09
C GLY A 113 20.13 8.36 -17.14
N THR A 114 21.34 7.89 -16.87
CA THR A 114 22.42 7.87 -17.85
C THR A 114 23.01 6.48 -17.90
N THR A 115 23.04 5.88 -19.09
CA THR A 115 23.57 4.53 -19.28
C THR A 115 24.37 4.43 -20.57
N THR A 116 25.25 3.44 -20.63
CA THR A 116 25.97 3.08 -21.85
C THR A 116 25.36 1.81 -22.42
N ILE A 117 24.95 1.87 -23.68
CA ILE A 117 24.41 0.74 -24.44
C ILE A 117 25.53 0.13 -25.28
N LYS A 118 25.71 -1.19 -25.16
CA LYS A 118 26.65 -1.99 -25.94
C LYS A 118 25.88 -3.02 -26.77
N ALA A 119 26.03 -2.97 -28.09
CA ALA A 119 25.39 -3.89 -29.03
C ALA A 119 26.25 -4.05 -30.29
N LEU A 120 26.46 -5.28 -30.77
CA LEU A 120 27.22 -5.59 -32.01
C LEU A 120 28.49 -4.74 -32.20
N PHE A 121 29.41 -4.79 -31.23
CA PHE A 121 30.67 -4.02 -31.23
C PHE A 121 30.53 -2.49 -31.16
N LEU A 122 29.31 -1.96 -31.13
CA LEU A 122 29.01 -0.54 -30.98
C LEU A 122 28.76 -0.22 -29.51
N THR A 123 29.20 0.96 -29.08
CA THR A 123 29.00 1.48 -27.72
C THR A 123 28.50 2.91 -27.81
N THR A 124 27.46 3.26 -27.06
CA THR A 124 26.87 4.61 -27.08
C THR A 124 26.30 4.99 -25.72
N LYS A 125 26.65 6.19 -25.25
CA LYS A 125 26.06 6.80 -24.04
C LYS A 125 24.70 7.42 -24.40
N THR A 126 23.68 7.10 -23.61
CA THR A 126 22.28 7.46 -23.88
C THR A 126 21.62 7.93 -22.59
N THR A 127 20.67 8.86 -22.70
CA THR A 127 19.81 9.27 -21.59
C THR A 127 18.63 8.31 -21.50
N TYR A 128 18.38 7.78 -20.30
CA TYR A 128 17.23 6.93 -20.01
C TYR A 128 16.18 7.70 -19.25
N GLN A 129 14.97 7.70 -19.80
CA GLN A 129 13.79 8.27 -19.15
C GLN A 129 12.54 7.48 -19.55
N LYS A 130 11.65 7.25 -18.58
CA LYS A 130 10.37 6.57 -18.79
C LYS A 130 9.28 7.20 -17.96
N SER A 131 8.11 7.33 -18.58
CA SER A 131 6.85 7.56 -17.89
C SER A 131 6.13 6.23 -17.81
N VAL A 132 5.96 5.70 -16.61
CA VAL A 132 5.34 4.40 -16.37
C VAL A 132 3.94 4.63 -15.82
N HIS A 133 2.95 4.14 -16.54
CA HIS A 133 1.57 4.15 -16.06
C HIS A 133 1.36 3.01 -15.07
N LEU A 134 0.89 3.35 -13.88
CA LEU A 134 0.57 2.42 -12.82
C LEU A 134 -0.94 2.41 -12.60
N LYS A 135 -1.51 1.22 -12.42
CA LYS A 135 -2.87 1.09 -11.89
C LYS A 135 -2.85 1.43 -10.41
N GLY A 136 -3.71 2.35 -9.99
CA GLY A 136 -3.91 2.66 -8.58
C GLY A 136 -4.92 1.72 -7.93
N MET A 137 -5.20 1.94 -6.64
CA MET A 137 -6.10 1.10 -5.87
C MET A 137 -7.56 1.54 -5.92
N SER A 138 -7.86 2.76 -6.39
CA SER A 138 -9.23 3.32 -6.41
C SER A 138 -9.92 3.29 -5.03
N GLY A 139 -9.13 3.39 -3.95
CA GLY A 139 -9.55 2.99 -2.62
C GLY A 139 -9.65 1.45 -2.52
N PRO A 140 -8.79 0.77 -1.72
CA PRO A 140 -8.91 -0.68 -1.57
C PRO A 140 -10.33 -1.08 -1.14
N ILE A 141 -10.98 -1.90 -1.97
CA ILE A 141 -12.32 -2.43 -1.68
C ILE A 141 -12.15 -3.40 -0.51
N THR A 142 -12.79 -3.07 0.62
CA THR A 142 -12.74 -3.94 1.80
C THR A 142 -14.08 -4.62 2.05
N THR A 143 -14.03 -5.83 2.57
CA THR A 143 -15.22 -6.61 2.95
C THR A 143 -14.95 -7.27 4.29
N MET A 144 -15.86 -7.14 5.24
CA MET A 144 -15.84 -7.93 6.45
C MET A 144 -16.40 -9.33 6.14
N LEU A 145 -15.56 -10.35 6.27
CA LEU A 145 -15.92 -11.74 5.99
C LEU A 145 -16.57 -12.43 7.18
N SER A 146 -16.07 -12.15 8.39
CA SER A 146 -16.60 -12.71 9.63
C SER A 146 -16.29 -11.81 10.83
N THR A 147 -17.15 -11.90 11.84
CA THR A 147 -17.01 -11.18 13.11
C THR A 147 -17.30 -12.11 14.27
N THR A 148 -16.39 -12.15 15.23
CA THR A 148 -16.56 -12.92 16.46
C THR A 148 -16.44 -12.01 17.66
N SER A 149 -17.50 -11.95 18.47
CA SER A 149 -17.46 -11.27 19.77
C SER A 149 -16.44 -11.97 20.68
N THR A 150 -15.54 -11.21 21.28
CA THR A 150 -14.57 -11.74 22.23
C THR A 150 -15.06 -11.35 23.63
N ALA A 151 -15.57 -12.31 24.39
CA ALA A 151 -15.86 -12.07 25.80
C ALA A 151 -14.51 -12.00 26.54
N THR A 152 -14.24 -10.89 27.22
CA THR A 152 -13.17 -10.84 28.21
C THR A 152 -13.58 -11.78 29.35
N SER A 153 -13.04 -12.99 29.37
CA SER A 153 -13.17 -13.86 30.55
C SER A 153 -12.62 -13.05 31.74
N PRO A 154 -13.40 -12.78 32.79
CA PRO A 154 -12.82 -12.18 33.98
C PRO A 154 -11.71 -13.10 34.50
N PRO A 155 -10.56 -12.58 34.97
CA PRO A 155 -9.64 -13.41 35.71
C PRO A 155 -10.40 -14.00 36.90
N PHE A 156 -10.22 -15.30 37.13
CA PHE A 156 -10.76 -16.03 38.27
C PHE A 156 -10.57 -15.18 39.55
N THR A 157 -11.63 -14.57 40.06
CA THR A 157 -11.60 -13.84 41.33
C THR A 157 -12.39 -14.63 42.35
N THR A 158 -11.66 -15.16 43.31
CA THR A 158 -12.18 -15.72 44.55
C THR A 158 -12.87 -14.63 45.37
N SER A 159 -14.16 -14.86 45.69
CA SER A 159 -14.95 -14.33 46.81
C SER A 159 -15.40 -12.84 46.80
N PRO A 160 -16.68 -12.52 47.16
CA PRO A 160 -17.23 -11.18 47.06
C PRO A 160 -17.08 -10.35 48.34
N SER A 161 -16.84 -9.04 48.20
CA SER A 161 -17.20 -8.01 49.18
C SER A 161 -18.28 -7.10 48.58
N PRO A 162 -19.40 -6.82 49.26
CA PRO A 162 -20.51 -6.10 48.65
C PRO A 162 -20.50 -4.63 49.11
N THR A 163 -19.91 -3.71 48.31
CA THR A 163 -20.29 -2.29 48.34
C THR A 163 -19.62 -1.51 47.20
N SER A 164 -20.32 -1.36 46.07
CA SER A 164 -20.40 -0.15 45.24
C SER A 164 -20.96 -0.51 43.85
N PRO A 165 -21.98 0.18 43.33
CA PRO A 165 -22.39 0.01 41.95
C PRO A 165 -21.44 0.80 41.05
N SER A 166 -20.54 0.11 40.34
CA SER A 166 -19.87 0.66 39.17
C SER A 166 -20.58 0.13 37.92
N PRO A 167 -21.27 0.95 37.11
CA PRO A 167 -21.68 0.54 35.78
C PRO A 167 -20.51 0.85 34.85
N THR A 168 -19.58 -0.09 34.70
CA THR A 168 -18.65 -0.08 33.58
C THR A 168 -18.96 -1.32 32.77
N SER A 169 -19.90 -1.19 31.85
CA SER A 169 -20.14 -2.18 30.81
C SER A 169 -18.80 -2.56 30.19
N SER A 170 -18.51 -3.86 30.15
CA SER A 170 -17.28 -4.34 29.53
C SER A 170 -17.24 -3.86 28.07
N PRO A 171 -16.11 -3.33 27.59
CA PRO A 171 -15.98 -2.98 26.18
C PRO A 171 -16.31 -4.20 25.33
N HIS A 172 -17.28 -4.05 24.42
CA HIS A 172 -17.72 -5.12 23.53
C HIS A 172 -16.65 -5.33 22.45
N THR A 173 -15.63 -6.11 22.80
CA THR A 173 -14.51 -6.38 21.90
C THR A 173 -14.88 -7.44 20.86
N PHE A 174 -14.26 -7.34 19.68
CA PHE A 174 -14.46 -8.27 18.59
C PHE A 174 -13.17 -8.60 17.84
N THR A 175 -13.23 -9.69 17.08
CA THR A 175 -12.24 -10.02 16.06
C THR A 175 -12.95 -10.09 14.71
N ASN A 176 -12.46 -9.34 13.73
CA ASN A 176 -12.94 -9.31 12.36
C ASN A 176 -11.94 -9.96 11.42
N THR A 177 -12.43 -10.80 10.51
CA THR A 177 -11.67 -11.19 9.32
C THR A 177 -12.07 -10.25 8.19
N MET A 178 -11.10 -9.49 7.67
CA MET A 178 -11.29 -8.54 6.58
C MET A 178 -10.67 -9.09 5.30
N ARG A 179 -11.28 -8.82 4.16
CA ARG A 179 -10.71 -9.00 2.83
C ARG A 179 -10.48 -7.63 2.20
N ALA A 180 -9.33 -7.43 1.56
CA ALA A 180 -9.06 -6.30 0.69
C ALA A 180 -8.73 -6.77 -0.72
N LEU A 181 -9.24 -6.08 -1.74
CA LEU A 181 -8.85 -6.26 -3.13
C LEU A 181 -7.93 -5.11 -3.57
N ASN A 182 -6.72 -5.46 -3.99
CA ASN A 182 -5.72 -4.52 -4.48
C ASN A 182 -5.41 -4.80 -5.96
N PRO A 183 -5.94 -3.99 -6.89
CA PRO A 183 -5.71 -4.19 -8.31
C PRO A 183 -4.36 -3.61 -8.80
N SER A 184 -3.63 -2.89 -7.95
CA SER A 184 -2.35 -2.25 -8.30
C SER A 184 -1.19 -3.28 -8.32
N PRO A 185 -0.04 -2.94 -8.93
CA PRO A 185 1.17 -3.77 -8.82
C PRO A 185 1.88 -3.61 -7.47
N LEU A 186 1.41 -2.72 -6.57
CA LEU A 186 2.03 -2.43 -5.29
C LEU A 186 1.66 -3.47 -4.23
N GLU A 187 2.66 -3.98 -3.53
CA GLU A 187 2.55 -4.72 -2.29
C GLU A 187 3.21 -3.91 -1.17
N ILE A 188 2.58 -3.86 0.00
CA ILE A 188 3.06 -3.04 1.11
C ILE A 188 2.83 -3.73 2.45
N ASP A 189 3.88 -3.80 3.26
CA ASP A 189 3.77 -4.11 4.69
C ASP A 189 3.43 -2.84 5.47
N LEU A 190 2.23 -2.79 6.03
CA LEU A 190 1.76 -1.66 6.83
C LEU A 190 2.11 -1.83 8.31
N GLY A 191 2.66 -2.96 8.73
CA GLY A 191 2.80 -3.27 10.15
C GLY A 191 1.43 -3.41 10.82
N THR A 192 1.28 -2.81 11.99
CA THR A 192 0.04 -2.87 12.80
C THR A 192 -0.83 -1.65 12.49
N LEU A 193 -1.74 -1.80 11.54
CA LEU A 193 -2.65 -0.76 11.08
C LEU A 193 -3.76 -0.48 12.10
N HIS A 194 -4.04 0.79 12.35
CA HIS A 194 -5.20 1.28 13.10
C HIS A 194 -6.27 1.80 12.16
N GLN A 195 -7.51 1.39 12.39
CA GLN A 195 -8.66 1.77 11.59
C GLN A 195 -9.84 2.20 12.46
N GLU A 196 -10.63 3.12 11.92
CA GLU A 196 -11.97 3.44 12.38
C GLU A 196 -13.00 2.93 11.39
N LEU A 197 -14.06 2.34 11.91
CA LEU A 197 -15.28 2.07 11.17
C LEU A 197 -16.24 3.23 11.45
N ARG A 198 -16.74 3.88 10.40
CA ARG A 198 -17.66 5.02 10.50
C ARG A 198 -18.96 4.74 9.77
N ASN A 199 -20.08 5.16 10.37
CA ASN A 199 -21.39 5.09 9.71
C ASN A 199 -21.56 6.20 8.66
N ALA A 200 -22.71 6.22 7.98
CA ALA A 200 -23.05 7.21 6.96
C ALA A 200 -23.13 8.65 7.50
N ARG A 201 -23.29 8.84 8.81
CA ARG A 201 -23.27 10.16 9.49
C ARG A 201 -21.84 10.62 9.82
N GLY A 202 -20.83 9.78 9.58
CA GLY A 202 -19.44 10.05 9.89
C GLY A 202 -19.07 9.77 11.34
N GLU A 203 -19.95 9.15 12.13
CA GLU A 203 -19.68 8.79 13.52
C GLU A 203 -18.91 7.47 13.59
N THR A 204 -17.91 7.40 14.48
CA THR A 204 -17.12 6.19 14.70
C THR A 204 -17.96 5.16 15.47
N ILE A 205 -18.24 4.03 14.82
CA ILE A 205 -19.00 2.89 15.37
C ILE A 205 -18.09 1.83 15.99
N ALA A 206 -16.84 1.77 15.55
CA ALA A 206 -15.82 0.90 16.14
C ALA A 206 -14.41 1.39 15.81
N THR A 207 -13.47 1.01 16.66
CA THR A 207 -12.03 1.10 16.36
C THR A 207 -11.46 -0.30 16.26
N GLN A 208 -10.52 -0.53 15.35
CA GLN A 208 -9.87 -1.83 15.22
C GLN A 208 -8.41 -1.68 14.80
N LYS A 209 -7.58 -2.65 15.19
CA LYS A 209 -6.18 -2.73 14.77
C LYS A 209 -5.74 -4.16 14.46
N GLY A 210 -4.74 -4.31 13.60
CA GLY A 210 -4.22 -5.61 13.22
C GLY A 210 -3.02 -5.50 12.30
N ARG A 211 -2.23 -6.58 12.21
CA ARG A 211 -1.10 -6.62 11.28
C ARG A 211 -1.61 -6.81 9.85
N VAL A 212 -1.22 -5.92 8.95
CA VAL A 212 -1.70 -5.90 7.57
C VAL A 212 -0.54 -5.88 6.58
N TYR A 213 -0.56 -6.83 5.66
CA TYR A 213 0.25 -6.82 4.45
C TYR A 213 -0.70 -6.77 3.25
N PHE A 214 -0.73 -5.69 2.49
CA PHE A 214 -1.51 -5.67 1.25
C PHE A 214 -0.71 -6.29 0.12
N GLY A 215 -1.09 -7.49 -0.30
CA GLY A 215 -0.58 -8.14 -1.49
C GLY A 215 -1.30 -7.65 -2.76
N ARG A 216 -0.83 -8.11 -3.92
CA ARG A 216 -1.56 -7.97 -5.18
C ARG A 216 -2.78 -8.88 -5.20
N GLY A 217 -3.90 -8.39 -5.73
CA GLY A 217 -5.14 -9.15 -5.77
C GLY A 217 -5.82 -9.19 -4.40
N GLU A 218 -6.31 -10.35 -4.00
CA GLU A 218 -7.02 -10.51 -2.73
C GLU A 218 -6.07 -10.75 -1.56
N THR A 219 -6.30 -10.04 -0.47
CA THR A 219 -5.61 -10.22 0.81
C THR A 219 -6.63 -10.36 1.92
N THR A 220 -6.46 -11.37 2.79
CA THR A 220 -7.24 -11.52 4.02
C THR A 220 -6.37 -11.17 5.22
N TYR A 221 -6.92 -10.42 6.17
CA TYR A 221 -6.23 -10.02 7.39
C TYR A 221 -7.20 -9.98 8.58
N VAL A 222 -6.66 -10.09 9.79
CA VAL A 222 -7.45 -10.12 11.03
C VAL A 222 -7.27 -8.81 11.79
N MET A 223 -8.39 -8.20 12.15
CA MET A 223 -8.46 -6.98 12.94
C MET A 223 -9.12 -7.28 14.28
N ARG A 224 -8.59 -6.72 15.36
CA ARG A 224 -9.19 -6.78 16.69
C ARG A 224 -9.63 -5.39 17.10
N GLY A 225 -10.83 -5.27 17.65
CA GLY A 225 -11.42 -3.97 17.89
C GLY A 225 -12.44 -3.97 19.01
N GLU A 226 -13.03 -2.78 19.17
CA GLU A 226 -14.04 -2.46 20.16
C GLU A 226 -15.10 -1.58 19.50
N VAL A 227 -16.38 -1.88 19.77
CA VAL A 227 -17.49 -1.02 19.34
C VAL A 227 -17.66 0.14 20.30
N THR A 228 -18.05 1.30 19.78
CA THR A 228 -18.21 2.54 20.58
C THR A 228 -19.59 2.69 21.21
N GLY A 229 -20.52 1.78 20.91
CA GLY A 229 -21.94 1.88 21.27
C GLY A 229 -22.77 2.74 20.31
N VAL A 230 -22.16 3.32 19.27
CA VAL A 230 -22.90 3.98 18.19
C VAL A 230 -23.48 2.93 17.24
N GLU A 231 -24.75 3.08 16.87
CA GLU A 231 -25.38 2.20 15.89
C GLU A 231 -24.84 2.42 14.48
N VAL A 232 -24.78 1.33 13.71
CA VAL A 232 -24.41 1.36 12.29
C VAL A 232 -25.37 2.24 11.48
N GLY A 233 -26.66 2.20 11.78
CA GLY A 233 -27.70 2.93 11.04
C GLY A 233 -27.91 2.41 9.62
N GLU A 234 -28.66 3.18 8.82
CA GLU A 234 -28.82 2.96 7.39
C GLU A 234 -27.71 3.68 6.61
N GLY A 235 -27.21 3.05 5.55
CA GLY A 235 -26.21 3.62 4.64
C GLY A 235 -24.88 2.87 4.63
N GLU A 236 -23.90 3.46 3.94
CA GLU A 236 -22.58 2.87 3.74
C GLU A 236 -21.69 3.03 4.98
N VAL A 237 -21.05 1.93 5.39
CA VAL A 237 -19.98 1.96 6.40
C VAL A 237 -18.65 2.19 5.70
N ARG A 238 -17.81 3.04 6.28
CA ARG A 238 -16.50 3.35 5.74
C ARG A 238 -15.39 2.96 6.69
N VAL A 239 -14.30 2.44 6.14
CA VAL A 239 -13.05 2.15 6.84
C VAL A 239 -12.10 3.32 6.61
N LEU A 240 -11.74 3.98 7.69
CA LEU A 240 -10.75 5.06 7.70
C LEU A 240 -9.47 4.53 8.33
N GLY A 241 -8.34 4.60 7.62
CA GLY A 241 -7.03 4.40 8.23
C GLY A 241 -6.68 5.58 9.12
N VAL A 242 -6.25 5.30 10.36
CA VAL A 242 -5.85 6.34 11.32
C VAL A 242 -4.32 6.49 11.37
N GLY A 243 -3.61 5.40 11.11
CA GLY A 243 -2.16 5.31 11.22
C GLY A 243 -1.73 3.87 11.50
N VAL A 244 -0.48 3.69 11.88
CA VAL A 244 0.11 2.41 12.23
C VAL A 244 0.78 2.50 13.61
N GLU A 245 0.94 1.39 14.31
CA GLU A 245 1.60 1.36 15.63
C GLU A 245 3.10 1.68 15.51
N GLU A 246 3.70 1.30 14.38
CA GLU A 246 5.11 1.55 14.09
C GLU A 246 5.39 3.02 13.73
N ASP A 247 6.54 3.53 14.17
CA ASP A 247 6.94 4.92 13.93
C ASP A 247 7.60 5.11 12.55
N ASN A 248 6.77 5.07 11.50
CA ASN A 248 7.20 5.18 10.10
C ASN A 248 6.26 6.08 9.27
N TRP A 249 6.61 6.27 7.99
CA TRP A 249 5.86 7.14 7.08
C TRP A 249 4.44 6.64 6.75
N ASN A 250 4.06 5.40 7.06
CA ASN A 250 2.67 4.93 6.86
C ASN A 250 1.67 5.76 7.69
N ASN A 251 2.11 6.37 8.81
CA ASN A 251 1.29 7.30 9.59
C ASN A 251 0.88 8.56 8.81
N LEU A 252 1.64 8.94 7.79
CA LEU A 252 1.33 10.09 6.94
C LEU A 252 0.44 9.72 5.75
N THR A 253 0.43 8.46 5.33
CA THR A 253 -0.26 8.01 4.12
C THR A 253 -1.59 7.34 4.42
N MET A 254 -1.69 6.57 5.51
CA MET A 254 -2.88 5.79 5.85
C MET A 254 -4.09 6.62 6.25
N VAL A 255 -3.86 7.85 6.73
CA VAL A 255 -4.89 8.85 6.99
C VAL A 255 -5.69 9.26 5.76
N HIS A 256 -5.16 9.01 4.55
CA HIS A 256 -5.87 9.27 3.30
C HIS A 256 -6.75 8.10 2.85
N SER A 257 -6.61 6.92 3.47
CA SER A 257 -7.46 5.78 3.14
C SER A 257 -8.86 5.96 3.74
N ASN A 258 -9.87 6.05 2.90
CA ASN A 258 -11.25 6.17 3.33
C ASN A 258 -12.13 5.38 2.35
N THR A 259 -12.38 4.11 2.63
CA THR A 259 -13.00 3.20 1.68
C THR A 259 -14.32 2.64 2.18
N ALA A 260 -15.25 2.43 1.26
CA ALA A 260 -16.48 1.72 1.55
C ALA A 260 -16.18 0.28 1.99
N THR A 261 -16.99 -0.24 2.91
CA THR A 261 -16.92 -1.63 3.33
C THR A 261 -18.30 -2.23 3.55
N THR A 262 -18.40 -3.53 3.29
CA THR A 262 -19.55 -4.32 3.71
C THR A 262 -19.28 -4.87 5.10
N VAL A 263 -20.24 -4.72 6.00
CA VAL A 263 -20.19 -5.27 7.37
C VAL A 263 -21.06 -6.51 7.49
N THR A 264 -20.71 -7.39 8.43
CA THR A 264 -21.46 -8.62 8.72
C THR A 264 -22.68 -8.32 9.59
N GLU A 265 -23.68 -9.22 9.59
CA GLU A 265 -24.85 -9.11 10.48
C GLU A 265 -24.45 -9.21 11.95
N GLU A 266 -23.44 -10.04 12.26
CA GLU A 266 -22.90 -10.20 13.61
C GLU A 266 -22.28 -8.90 14.13
N PHE A 267 -21.54 -8.16 13.28
CA PHE A 267 -20.99 -6.86 13.65
C PHE A 267 -22.10 -5.83 13.90
N VAL A 268 -23.13 -5.81 13.07
CA VAL A 268 -24.30 -4.92 13.26
C VAL A 268 -25.01 -5.25 14.58
N ALA A 269 -25.20 -6.53 14.89
CA ALA A 269 -25.80 -6.96 16.16
C ALA A 269 -24.94 -6.54 17.37
N LEU A 270 -23.62 -6.64 17.25
CA LEU A 270 -22.70 -6.21 18.31
C LEU A 270 -22.77 -4.71 18.58
N CYS A 271 -22.82 -3.87 17.54
CA CYS A 271 -22.95 -2.42 17.69
C CYS A 271 -24.27 -2.05 18.41
N LYS A 272 -25.37 -2.73 18.08
CA LYS A 272 -26.68 -2.54 18.76
C LYS A 272 -26.66 -2.98 20.23
N ALA A 273 -25.89 -4.00 20.57
CA ALA A 273 -25.74 -4.45 21.95
C ALA A 273 -24.90 -3.45 22.77
N GLY A 274 -23.83 -2.90 22.18
CA GLY A 274 -22.97 -1.92 22.84
C GLY A 274 -23.63 -0.56 23.11
N GLY A 275 -24.62 -0.16 22.33
CA GLY A 275 -25.35 1.11 22.51
C GLY A 275 -26.42 1.12 23.60
N LYS A 276 -26.67 -0.02 24.26
CA LYS A 276 -27.72 -0.18 25.29
C LYS A 276 -27.19 -0.20 26.73
N ALA A 277 -25.94 0.21 26.94
CA ALA A 277 -25.30 0.26 28.25
C ALA A 277 -25.34 1.67 28.88
#